data_AF-A0A1A6FLG8-F1
#
_entry.id   AF-A0A1A6FLG8-F1
#
_cell.length_a   1.000
_cell.length_b   1.000
_cell.length_c   1.000
_cell.angle_alpha   90.00
_cell.angle_beta   90.00
_cell.angle_gamma   90.00
#
_symmetry.space_group_name_H-M   'P 1'
#
loop_
_entity.id
_entity.type
_entity.pdbx_description
1 polymer ?
#
loop_
_entity_poly.entity_id
_entity_poly.type
_entity_poly.pdbx_seq_one_letter_code
_entity_poly.pdbx_strand_id
1 'polypeptide(L)'
;MRRRGKYFIGCLLLASLSPLVESRAGDRVFGYLDPSSNSFTPATGSAALMSGKRTASPVAAAPPIVRRGKLIVTVNIQFAPDFPTNLRVTAVVVATTTPAPTADPSTATSTIALANVARSGSVGVAEVELPYAFTTTAATDKVLLSTLLFHPDGEVDLDQSISLPADGATTRVTVSHRI
;
A
#
# COMPACT_ATOMS: atom_id res chain seq x y z
N MET A 1 -23.65 -11.56 -59.83
CA MET A 1 -22.63 -12.49 -59.30
C MET A 1 -22.69 -12.48 -57.78
N ARG A 2 -22.88 -13.66 -57.16
CA ARG A 2 -22.88 -13.87 -55.70
C ARG A 2 -21.44 -13.88 -55.18
N ARG A 3 -21.14 -13.21 -54.06
CA ARG A 3 -20.33 -13.75 -52.95
C ARG A 3 -20.81 -13.19 -51.62
N ARG A 4 -21.05 -14.12 -50.69
CA ARG A 4 -21.45 -13.93 -49.30
C ARG A 4 -20.22 -13.59 -48.45
N GLY A 5 -20.42 -12.80 -47.41
CA GLY A 5 -19.46 -12.61 -46.32
C GLY A 5 -20.15 -11.90 -45.17
N LYS A 6 -20.84 -12.68 -44.31
CA LYS A 6 -21.50 -12.23 -43.08
C LYS A 6 -20.43 -12.04 -42.01
N TYR A 7 -20.42 -10.95 -41.25
CA TYR A 7 -20.20 -10.97 -39.78
C TYR A 7 -20.89 -9.76 -39.13
N PHE A 8 -21.96 -10.08 -38.41
CA PHE A 8 -22.65 -9.25 -37.43
C PHE A 8 -21.85 -9.33 -36.12
N ILE A 9 -21.42 -8.20 -35.55
CA ILE A 9 -20.96 -8.08 -34.16
C ILE A 9 -21.48 -6.69 -33.73
N GLY A 10 -22.49 -6.52 -32.88
CA GLY A 10 -22.97 -7.36 -31.79
C GLY A 10 -22.62 -6.63 -30.48
N CYS A 11 -23.50 -5.72 -30.05
CA CYS A 11 -23.46 -5.06 -28.74
C CYS A 11 -23.26 -6.11 -27.63
N LEU A 12 -22.10 -6.08 -26.96
CA LEU A 12 -21.88 -6.84 -25.74
C LEU A 12 -22.28 -5.97 -24.54
N LEU A 13 -23.58 -5.94 -24.25
CA LEU A 13 -24.11 -5.59 -22.94
C LEU A 13 -23.77 -6.75 -21.99
N LEU A 14 -22.68 -6.61 -21.23
CA LEU A 14 -22.43 -7.46 -20.05
C LEU A 14 -23.39 -7.02 -18.94
N ALA A 15 -24.63 -7.48 -19.06
CA ALA A 15 -25.55 -7.54 -17.93
C ALA A 15 -25.00 -8.53 -16.91
N SER A 16 -24.88 -8.06 -15.68
CA SER A 16 -24.61 -8.83 -14.48
C SER A 16 -25.65 -9.94 -14.30
N LEU A 17 -25.37 -11.12 -14.84
CA LEU A 17 -26.07 -12.34 -14.47
C LEU A 17 -25.45 -12.82 -13.15
N SER A 18 -26.15 -12.52 -12.06
CA SER A 18 -26.04 -13.26 -10.81
C SER A 18 -26.07 -14.76 -11.14
N PRO A 19 -25.13 -15.59 -10.65
CA PRO A 19 -25.27 -17.02 -10.85
C PRO A 19 -26.55 -17.48 -10.14
N LEU A 20 -27.50 -18.00 -10.91
CA LEU A 20 -28.56 -18.86 -10.39
C LEU A 20 -27.86 -19.97 -9.59
N VAL A 21 -28.07 -19.98 -8.28
CA VAL A 21 -27.76 -21.15 -7.47
C VAL A 21 -28.66 -22.27 -7.97
N GLU A 22 -28.06 -23.20 -8.70
CA GLU A 22 -28.62 -24.51 -9.02
C GLU A 22 -29.03 -25.16 -7.69
N SER A 23 -30.34 -25.22 -7.40
CA SER A 23 -30.84 -25.94 -6.22
C SER A 23 -30.65 -27.44 -6.46
N ARG A 24 -29.44 -27.93 -6.24
CA ARG A 24 -29.16 -29.36 -6.21
C ARG A 24 -29.67 -29.93 -4.89
N ALA A 25 -30.74 -30.70 -5.02
CA ALA A 25 -31.10 -31.90 -4.26
C ALA A 25 -30.78 -31.90 -2.75
N GLY A 26 -31.85 -31.72 -1.96
CA GLY A 26 -32.08 -32.26 -0.62
C GLY A 26 -30.87 -32.55 0.26
N ASP A 27 -30.70 -31.72 1.29
CA ASP A 27 -29.81 -32.02 2.41
C ASP A 27 -30.07 -33.44 2.92
N ARG A 28 -29.04 -34.29 2.87
CA ARG A 28 -29.12 -35.64 3.44
C ARG A 28 -29.13 -35.51 4.96
N VAL A 29 -30.31 -35.60 5.56
CA VAL A 29 -30.45 -35.67 7.02
C VAL A 29 -30.07 -37.08 7.48
N PHE A 30 -29.03 -37.21 8.28
CA PHE A 30 -28.61 -38.48 8.87
C PHE A 30 -29.33 -38.72 10.20
N GLY A 31 -30.00 -39.86 10.33
CA GLY A 31 -30.73 -40.25 11.54
C GLY A 31 -31.30 -41.66 11.43
N TYR A 32 -31.95 -42.09 12.50
CA TYR A 32 -32.60 -43.40 12.60
C TYR A 32 -34.12 -43.22 12.53
N LEU A 33 -34.76 -43.89 11.56
CA LEU A 33 -36.21 -44.00 11.51
C LEU A 33 -36.63 -45.23 12.30
N ASP A 34 -37.44 -45.06 13.34
CA ASP A 34 -38.07 -46.17 14.04
C ASP A 34 -39.34 -46.60 13.29
N PRO A 35 -39.35 -47.79 12.65
CA PRO A 35 -40.48 -48.24 11.83
C PRO A 35 -41.71 -48.63 12.66
N SER A 36 -41.56 -48.82 13.98
CA SER A 36 -42.68 -49.20 14.85
C SER A 36 -43.55 -48.00 15.27
N SER A 37 -42.93 -46.83 15.40
CA SER A 37 -43.58 -45.57 15.76
C SER A 37 -43.67 -44.58 14.60
N ASN A 38 -43.05 -44.92 13.46
CA ASN A 38 -42.88 -44.07 12.29
C ASN A 38 -42.22 -42.71 12.62
N SER A 39 -41.43 -42.69 13.69
CA SER A 39 -40.78 -41.50 14.23
C SER A 39 -39.32 -41.44 13.80
N PHE A 40 -38.90 -40.28 13.29
CA PHE A 40 -37.51 -40.06 12.88
C PHE A 40 -36.74 -39.37 14.00
N THR A 41 -35.64 -39.99 14.44
CA THR A 41 -34.71 -39.41 15.41
C THR A 41 -33.42 -39.01 14.69
N PRO A 42 -33.11 -37.70 14.56
CA PRO A 42 -31.87 -37.24 13.95
C PRO A 42 -30.66 -37.61 14.83
N ALA A 43 -29.51 -37.93 14.22
CA ALA A 43 -28.29 -38.23 14.97
C ALA A 43 -27.85 -37.02 15.81
N THR A 44 -27.55 -37.25 17.10
CA THR A 44 -27.11 -36.23 18.06
C THR A 44 -25.76 -35.66 17.63
N GLY A 45 -25.83 -34.48 17.01
CA GLY A 45 -24.71 -33.78 16.39
C GLY A 45 -25.15 -32.88 15.24
N SER A 46 -26.31 -33.17 14.62
CA SER A 46 -26.84 -32.38 13.51
C SER A 46 -27.41 -31.01 13.94
N ALA A 47 -27.83 -30.86 15.20
CA ALA A 47 -28.32 -29.58 15.71
C ALA A 47 -27.24 -28.50 15.82
N ALA A 48 -25.96 -28.88 16.00
CA ALA A 48 -24.84 -27.94 15.99
C ALA A 48 -24.48 -27.45 14.57
N LEU A 49 -24.93 -28.15 13.52
CA LEU A 49 -24.73 -27.77 12.13
C LEU A 49 -25.91 -26.95 11.57
N MET A 50 -27.09 -27.02 12.19
CA MET A 50 -28.34 -26.38 11.71
C MET A 50 -28.61 -24.98 12.30
N SER A 51 -27.82 -24.53 13.29
CA SER A 51 -27.71 -23.11 13.68
C SER A 51 -26.33 -22.54 13.33
N GLY A 52 -25.62 -23.22 12.44
CA GLY A 52 -24.39 -22.72 11.85
C GLY A 52 -24.73 -21.76 10.73
N LYS A 53 -25.24 -20.56 11.07
CA LYS A 53 -24.79 -19.38 10.32
C LYS A 53 -23.28 -19.45 10.50
N ARG A 54 -22.57 -20.09 9.56
CA ARG A 54 -21.13 -19.91 9.39
C ARG A 54 -21.02 -18.41 9.18
N THR A 55 -20.89 -17.67 10.29
CA THR A 55 -20.23 -16.39 10.28
C THR A 55 -18.99 -16.67 9.49
N ALA A 56 -18.91 -16.11 8.28
CA ALA A 56 -17.73 -16.22 7.46
C ALA A 56 -16.58 -15.96 8.42
N SER A 57 -15.73 -16.98 8.61
CA SER A 57 -14.59 -16.84 9.51
C SER A 57 -13.91 -15.54 9.08
N PRO A 58 -13.74 -14.55 9.98
CA PRO A 58 -13.21 -13.27 9.57
C PRO A 58 -11.93 -13.57 8.81
N VAL A 59 -11.88 -13.18 7.54
CA VAL A 59 -10.69 -13.37 6.72
C VAL A 59 -9.58 -12.70 7.51
N ALA A 60 -8.67 -13.51 8.07
CA ALA A 60 -7.58 -12.99 8.85
C ALA A 60 -6.84 -11.99 7.95
N ALA A 61 -6.77 -10.74 8.40
CA ALA A 61 -6.03 -9.73 7.66
C ALA A 61 -4.63 -10.27 7.40
N ALA A 62 -4.14 -10.10 6.16
CA ALA A 62 -2.78 -10.51 5.84
C ALA A 62 -1.81 -9.88 6.84
N PRO A 63 -0.77 -10.60 7.29
CA PRO A 63 0.20 -10.04 8.21
C PRO A 63 0.86 -8.81 7.58
N PRO A 64 1.19 -7.79 8.38
CA PRO A 64 1.83 -6.58 7.86
C PRO A 64 3.20 -6.92 7.26
N ILE A 65 3.55 -6.22 6.18
CA ILE A 65 4.85 -6.34 5.53
C ILE A 65 5.79 -5.33 6.17
N VAL A 66 6.88 -5.83 6.75
CA VAL A 66 7.94 -5.00 7.33
C VAL A 66 9.12 -4.94 6.36
N ARG A 67 9.59 -3.73 6.04
CA ARG A 67 10.76 -3.46 5.19
C ARG A 67 11.76 -2.61 5.95
N ARG A 68 12.99 -3.07 6.04
CA ARG A 68 14.09 -2.37 6.71
C ARG A 68 15.20 -2.06 5.71
N GLY A 69 15.97 -1.01 5.97
CA GLY A 69 17.09 -0.66 5.10
C GLY A 69 17.53 0.78 5.26
N LYS A 70 18.03 1.35 4.17
CA LYS A 70 18.56 2.71 4.12
C LYS A 70 18.09 3.46 2.87
N LEU A 71 17.62 4.68 3.06
CA LEU A 71 17.44 5.66 2.00
C LEU A 71 18.65 6.60 2.01
N ILE A 72 19.20 6.89 0.84
CA ILE A 72 20.20 7.94 0.63
C ILE A 72 19.56 8.95 -0.29
N VAL A 73 19.34 10.17 0.21
CA VAL A 73 18.71 11.25 -0.53
C VAL A 73 19.76 12.30 -0.84
N THR A 74 20.05 12.45 -2.12
CA THR A 74 20.93 13.52 -2.61
C THR A 74 20.06 14.71 -3.00
N VAL A 75 20.23 15.82 -2.29
CA VAL A 75 19.55 17.08 -2.57
C VAL A 75 20.52 17.98 -3.33
N ASN A 76 20.19 18.27 -4.58
CA ASN A 76 20.91 19.22 -5.41
C ASN A 76 20.16 20.56 -5.43
N ILE A 77 20.88 21.64 -5.16
CA ILE A 77 20.33 22.99 -5.13
C ILE A 77 21.08 23.86 -6.13
N GLN A 78 20.35 24.55 -6.99
CA GLN A 78 20.87 25.64 -7.79
C GLN A 78 20.52 26.96 -7.11
N PHE A 79 21.52 27.69 -6.64
CA PHE A 79 21.33 29.03 -6.07
C PHE A 79 21.19 30.07 -7.17
N ALA A 80 20.23 30.97 -7.02
CA ALA A 80 20.06 32.16 -7.82
C ALA A 80 21.24 33.13 -7.61
N PRO A 81 21.59 33.97 -8.60
CA PRO A 81 22.73 34.88 -8.50
C PRO A 81 22.65 35.87 -7.33
N ASP A 82 21.45 36.20 -6.91
CA ASP A 82 21.11 37.13 -5.82
C ASP A 82 20.99 36.45 -4.45
N PHE A 83 21.04 35.10 -4.38
CA PHE A 83 20.94 34.38 -3.12
C PHE A 83 22.23 34.55 -2.28
N PRO A 84 22.18 35.10 -1.06
CA PRO A 84 23.39 35.52 -0.35
C PRO A 84 24.31 34.34 0.00
N THR A 85 25.63 34.51 -0.20
CA THR A 85 26.62 33.43 -0.05
C THR A 85 26.91 33.02 1.38
N ASN A 86 26.54 33.86 2.35
CA ASN A 86 26.75 33.65 3.77
C ASN A 86 25.58 32.92 4.46
N LEU A 87 24.46 32.68 3.77
CA LEU A 87 23.33 31.96 4.35
C LEU A 87 23.54 30.45 4.28
N ARG A 88 23.17 29.78 5.36
CA ARG A 88 23.14 28.32 5.44
C ARG A 88 21.78 27.82 4.98
N VAL A 89 21.80 26.73 4.23
CA VAL A 89 20.60 25.97 3.89
C VAL A 89 20.70 24.59 4.53
N THR A 90 19.63 24.17 5.19
CA THR A 90 19.53 22.84 5.82
C THR A 90 18.45 22.06 5.10
N ALA A 91 18.79 20.85 4.66
CA ALA A 91 17.82 19.90 4.14
C ALA A 91 17.35 19.00 5.28
N VAL A 92 16.05 18.96 5.51
CA VAL A 92 15.38 18.00 6.39
C VAL A 92 14.57 17.08 5.51
N VAL A 93 14.81 15.78 5.61
CA VAL A 93 14.13 14.78 4.80
C VAL A 93 13.28 13.92 5.72
N VAL A 94 12.02 13.77 5.35
CA VAL A 94 11.04 12.91 6.03
C VAL A 94 10.57 11.87 5.03
N ALA A 95 10.61 10.59 5.41
CA ALA A 95 10.07 9.52 4.59
C ALA A 95 8.95 8.81 5.34
N THR A 96 7.75 8.75 4.73
CA THR A 96 6.53 8.17 5.31
C THR A 96 5.87 7.21 4.33
N THR A 97 5.34 6.09 4.79
CA THR A 97 4.59 5.17 3.92
C THR A 97 3.20 5.70 3.56
N THR A 98 2.77 5.47 2.32
CA THR A 98 1.43 5.83 1.83
C THR A 98 0.74 4.61 1.18
N PRO A 99 -0.50 4.26 1.60
CA PRO A 99 -1.26 4.89 2.68
C PRO A 99 -0.61 4.70 4.06
N ALA A 100 -0.88 5.62 4.99
CA ALA A 100 -0.39 5.47 6.36
C ALA A 100 -0.97 4.16 6.95
N PRO A 101 -0.15 3.32 7.61
CA PRO A 101 -0.63 2.06 8.13
C PRO A 101 -1.71 2.28 9.17
N THR A 102 -2.80 1.52 9.06
CA THR A 102 -3.97 1.63 9.93
C THR A 102 -3.82 0.85 11.24
N ALA A 103 -2.71 0.13 11.43
CA ALA A 103 -2.50 -0.78 12.55
C ALA A 103 -1.11 -0.59 13.16
N ASP A 104 -1.13 -0.16 14.43
CA ASP A 104 -0.03 -0.07 15.39
C ASP A 104 0.89 1.18 15.33
N PRO A 105 0.65 2.19 16.19
CA PRO A 105 1.48 3.41 16.29
C PRO A 105 2.87 3.16 16.89
N SER A 106 3.18 1.95 17.37
CA SER A 106 4.49 1.61 17.92
C SER A 106 5.55 1.28 16.85
N THR A 107 5.14 1.10 15.60
CA THR A 107 6.07 0.95 14.47
C THR A 107 6.33 2.32 13.82
N ALA A 108 7.60 2.71 13.69
CA ALA A 108 7.98 3.98 13.09
C ALA A 108 7.44 4.07 11.65
N THR A 109 6.37 4.85 11.47
CA THR A 109 5.72 5.09 10.18
C THR A 109 6.43 6.15 9.35
N SER A 110 7.27 6.93 10.01
CA SER A 110 8.11 7.95 9.43
C SER A 110 9.55 7.85 9.94
N THR A 111 10.50 8.22 9.11
CA THR A 111 11.90 8.44 9.49
C THR A 111 12.31 9.83 9.05
N ILE A 112 13.12 10.50 9.86
CA ILE A 112 13.57 11.87 9.63
C ILE A 112 15.08 11.94 9.81
N ALA A 113 15.75 12.64 8.90
CA ALA A 113 17.15 13.01 9.06
C ALA A 113 17.39 14.38 8.42
N LEU A 114 18.51 15.01 8.78
CA LEU A 114 18.87 16.32 8.28
C LEU A 114 20.34 16.38 7.89
N ALA A 115 20.66 17.24 6.93
CA ALA A 115 22.01 17.55 6.53
C ALA A 115 22.13 19.03 6.14
N ASN A 116 23.30 19.62 6.44
CA ASN A 116 23.62 20.94 5.94
C ASN A 116 24.02 20.85 4.46
N VAL A 117 23.55 21.81 3.65
CA VAL A 117 23.92 21.89 2.24
C VAL A 117 25.35 22.43 2.13
N ALA A 118 26.22 21.64 1.49
CA ALA A 118 27.56 22.08 1.09
C ALA A 118 27.45 22.92 -0.19
N ARG A 119 27.73 24.22 -0.10
CA ARG A 119 27.67 25.16 -1.22
C ARG A 119 29.04 25.37 -1.86
N SER A 120 29.07 25.35 -3.20
CA SER A 120 30.18 25.75 -4.05
C SER A 120 29.66 26.67 -5.17
N GLY A 121 29.91 27.97 -5.02
CA GLY A 121 29.39 28.98 -5.95
C GLY A 121 27.87 29.01 -6.00
N SER A 122 27.31 28.76 -7.19
CA SER A 122 25.87 28.70 -7.43
C SER A 122 25.26 27.31 -7.24
N VAL A 123 26.04 26.31 -6.80
CA VAL A 123 25.57 24.93 -6.61
C VAL A 123 25.67 24.53 -5.13
N GLY A 124 24.67 23.80 -4.64
CA GLY A 124 24.64 23.18 -3.32
C GLY A 124 24.32 21.71 -3.40
N VAL A 125 24.95 20.90 -2.54
CA VAL A 125 24.66 19.47 -2.42
C VAL A 125 24.52 19.09 -0.95
N ALA A 126 23.49 18.33 -0.61
CA ALA A 126 23.38 17.63 0.67
C ALA A 126 23.14 16.14 0.39
N GLU A 127 23.80 15.28 1.15
CA GLU A 127 23.49 13.85 1.19
C GLU A 127 22.89 13.54 2.56
N VAL A 128 21.66 13.03 2.55
CA VAL A 128 20.90 12.71 3.75
C VAL A 128 20.69 11.21 3.79
N GLU A 129 21.20 10.59 4.85
CA GLU A 129 21.04 9.17 5.10
C GLU A 129 19.90 8.93 6.11
N LEU A 130 18.90 8.14 5.69
CA LEU A 130 17.76 7.78 6.52
C LEU A 130 17.69 6.26 6.68
N PRO A 131 18.02 5.69 7.85
CA PRO A 131 17.65 4.32 8.15
C PRO A 131 16.12 4.23 8.22
N TYR A 132 15.54 3.18 7.64
CA TYR A 132 14.09 2.97 7.64
C TYR A 132 13.69 1.60 8.15
N ALA A 133 12.48 1.52 8.72
CA ALA A 133 11.78 0.31 9.12
C ALA A 133 10.28 0.50 8.88
N PHE A 134 9.86 0.42 7.63
CA PHE A 134 8.48 0.67 7.20
C PHE A 134 7.59 -0.55 7.43
N THR A 135 6.39 -0.30 7.95
CA THR A 135 5.32 -1.30 8.08
C THR A 135 4.20 -0.95 7.11
N THR A 136 3.84 -1.87 6.22
CA THR A 136 2.89 -1.66 5.11
C THR A 136 1.89 -2.80 4.98
N THR A 137 0.79 -2.56 4.28
CA THR A 137 -0.25 -3.58 4.06
C THR A 137 -0.12 -4.26 2.71
N ALA A 138 0.55 -3.62 1.75
CA ALA A 138 0.82 -4.17 0.44
C ALA A 138 2.25 -3.82 -0.03
N ALA A 139 2.89 -4.74 -0.76
CA ALA A 139 4.19 -4.49 -1.37
C ALA A 139 4.15 -3.42 -2.49
N THR A 140 2.95 -3.03 -2.91
CA THR A 140 2.69 -1.95 -3.87
C THR A 140 2.54 -0.58 -3.21
N ASP A 141 2.49 -0.52 -1.88
CA ASP A 141 2.46 0.73 -1.13
C ASP A 141 3.66 1.60 -1.52
N LYS A 142 3.54 2.90 -1.29
CA LYS A 142 4.55 3.88 -1.66
C LYS A 142 5.21 4.48 -0.43
N VAL A 143 6.33 5.14 -0.65
CA VAL A 143 6.94 6.03 0.34
C VAL A 143 6.82 7.45 -0.21
N LEU A 144 6.19 8.32 0.55
CA LEU A 144 6.24 9.76 0.35
C LEU A 144 7.52 10.29 1.01
N LEU A 145 8.35 10.93 0.22
CA LEU A 145 9.56 11.60 0.64
C LEU A 145 9.32 13.11 0.58
N SER A 146 9.30 13.75 1.74
CA SER A 146 9.17 15.21 1.87
C SER A 146 10.55 15.77 2.20
N THR A 147 11.06 16.67 1.36
CA THR A 147 12.33 17.36 1.57
C THR A 147 12.07 18.83 1.85
N LEU A 148 12.28 19.23 3.09
CA LEU A 148 12.09 20.58 3.58
C LEU A 148 13.45 21.29 3.54
N LEU A 149 13.54 22.38 2.80
CA LEU A 149 14.73 23.22 2.69
C LEU A 149 14.54 24.46 3.54
N PHE A 150 15.29 24.55 4.63
CA PHE A 150 15.27 25.70 5.53
C PHE A 150 16.36 26.70 5.14
N HIS A 151 15.96 27.95 4.91
CA HIS A 151 16.86 29.09 4.78
C HIS A 151 16.27 30.30 5.51
N PRO A 152 17.07 31.34 5.84
CA PRO A 152 16.59 32.49 6.62
C PRO A 152 15.41 33.24 6.00
N ASP A 153 15.25 33.17 4.69
CA ASP A 153 14.20 33.87 3.95
C ASP A 153 12.93 33.03 3.70
N GLY A 154 12.91 31.76 4.14
CA GLY A 154 11.75 30.90 3.95
C GLY A 154 12.03 29.40 4.05
N GLU A 155 10.96 28.64 3.83
CA GLU A 155 10.96 27.19 3.77
C GLU A 155 10.38 26.75 2.43
N VAL A 156 11.02 25.76 1.81
CA VAL A 156 10.51 25.12 0.61
C VAL A 156 10.29 23.64 0.90
N ASP A 157 9.09 23.15 0.60
CA ASP A 157 8.76 21.73 0.67
C ASP A 157 8.77 21.09 -0.72
N LEU A 158 9.36 19.90 -0.81
CA LEU A 158 9.54 19.13 -2.03
C LEU A 158 9.10 17.69 -1.77
N ASP A 159 7.90 17.37 -2.24
CA ASP A 159 7.32 16.05 -2.12
C ASP A 159 7.60 15.17 -3.34
N GLN A 160 8.07 13.96 -3.10
CA GLN A 160 8.24 12.93 -4.12
C GLN A 160 7.74 11.58 -3.61
N SER A 161 6.95 10.87 -4.43
CA SER A 161 6.59 9.49 -4.15
C SER A 161 7.55 8.53 -4.82
N ILE A 162 8.03 7.53 -4.07
CA ILE A 162 8.83 6.42 -4.57
C ILE A 162 8.16 5.08 -4.26
N SER A 163 8.49 4.05 -5.02
CA SER A 163 8.07 2.68 -4.69
C SER A 163 8.64 2.25 -3.34
N LEU A 164 7.85 1.48 -2.57
CA LEU A 164 8.35 0.85 -1.34
C LEU A 164 9.62 0.03 -1.64
N PRO A 165 10.76 0.35 -1.01
CA PRO A 165 11.98 -0.41 -1.18
C PRO A 165 11.85 -1.86 -0.73
N ALA A 166 12.64 -2.75 -1.34
CA ALA A 166 12.78 -4.13 -0.86
C ALA A 166 13.41 -4.18 0.54
N ASP A 167 13.23 -5.31 1.23
CA ASP A 167 13.81 -5.49 2.56
C ASP A 167 15.33 -5.66 2.45
N GLY A 168 16.07 -4.98 3.32
CA GLY A 168 17.54 -4.87 3.29
C GLY A 168 18.09 -3.92 2.21
N ALA A 169 17.24 -3.23 1.44
CA ALA A 169 17.71 -2.42 0.32
C ALA A 169 18.40 -1.11 0.77
N THR A 170 19.38 -0.69 -0.02
CA THR A 170 19.86 0.70 -0.04
C THR A 170 19.30 1.39 -1.27
N THR A 171 18.34 2.30 -1.08
CA THR A 171 17.69 3.04 -2.17
C THR A 171 18.27 4.43 -2.25
N ARG A 172 18.61 4.88 -3.46
CA ARG A 172 19.12 6.23 -3.73
C ARG A 172 18.05 7.05 -4.44
N VAL A 173 17.82 8.27 -3.96
CA VAL A 173 16.86 9.22 -4.53
C VAL A 173 17.58 10.55 -4.73
N THR A 174 17.32 11.22 -5.84
CA THR A 174 17.84 12.55 -6.10
C THR A 174 16.69 13.53 -6.17
N VAL A 175 16.75 14.57 -5.34
CA VAL A 175 15.84 15.71 -5.36
C VAL A 175 16.63 16.90 -5.87
N SER A 176 16.05 17.68 -6.77
CA SER A 176 16.71 18.85 -7.35
C SER A 176 15.79 20.06 -7.28
N HIS A 177 16.33 21.19 -6.84
CA HIS A 177 15.57 22.42 -6.70
C HIS A 177 16.42 23.66 -6.98
N ARG A 178 15.75 24.79 -7.21
CA ARG A 178 16.39 26.08 -7.43
C ARG A 178 15.85 27.09 -6.43
N ILE A 179 16.74 27.71 -5.67
CA ILE A 179 16.44 28.75 -4.67
C ILE A 179 17.13 30.05 -5.11
#